data_AF-A0A377MA09-F1
#
_entry.id   AF-A0A377MA09-F1
#
_cell.length_a   1.000
_cell.length_b   1.000
_cell.length_c   1.000
_cell.angle_alpha   90.00
_cell.angle_beta   90.00
_cell.angle_gamma   90.00
#
_symmetry.space_group_name_H-M   'P 1'
#
loop_
_entity.id
_entity.type
_entity.pdbx_description
1 polymer ?
#
loop_
_entity_poly.entity_id
_entity_poly.type
_entity_poly.pdbx_seq_one_letter_code
_entity_poly.pdbx_strand_id
1 'polypeptide(L)'
;MRLNPYTNLRAAARILRACYDARPGSWLRAAGCYHHPSGGAHAATYMAIVRRKLSQIAMTGTPAAVGQPGLLARNSLSWIEPQ
;
A
#
# COMPACT_ATOMS: atom_id res chain seq x y z
N MET A 1 11.08 6.19 26.70
CA MET A 1 10.74 4.80 26.32
C MET A 1 10.47 4.76 24.82
N ARG A 2 11.27 4.05 24.02
CA ARG A 2 11.05 3.95 22.56
C ARG A 2 10.08 2.79 22.28
N LEU A 3 9.09 3.02 21.41
CA LEU A 3 8.19 1.97 20.95
C LEU A 3 8.96 0.92 20.14
N ASN A 4 8.67 -0.36 20.36
CA ASN A 4 9.23 -1.42 19.53
C ASN A 4 8.61 -1.33 18.13
N PRO A 5 9.41 -1.10 17.07
CA PRO A 5 8.89 -0.89 15.72
C PRO A 5 8.10 -2.09 15.21
N TYR A 6 8.52 -3.32 15.54
CA TYR A 6 7.82 -4.53 15.11
C TYR A 6 6.47 -4.71 15.82
N THR A 7 6.37 -4.28 17.08
CA THR A 7 5.08 -4.29 17.79
C THR A 7 4.10 -3.33 17.15
N ASN A 8 4.55 -2.12 16.78
CA ASN A 8 3.71 -1.14 16.10
C ASN A 8 3.24 -1.64 14.73
N LEU A 9 4.14 -2.27 13.96
CA LEU A 9 3.79 -2.84 12.65
C LEU A 9 2.77 -3.97 12.77
N ARG A 10 2.93 -4.87 13.75
CA ARG A 10 1.94 -5.93 14.02
C ARG A 10 0.57 -5.36 14.42
N ALA A 11 0.55 -4.32 15.25
CA ALA A 11 -0.69 -3.66 15.64
C ALA A 11 -1.37 -3.00 14.42
N ALA A 12 -0.63 -2.23 13.63
CA ALA A 12 -1.14 -1.59 12.43
C ALA A 12 -1.69 -2.60 11.41
N ALA A 13 -0.99 -3.71 11.18
CA ALA A 13 -1.44 -4.77 10.27
C ALA A 13 -2.79 -5.37 10.70
N ARG A 14 -2.99 -5.58 12.00
CA ARG A 14 -4.28 -6.08 12.53
C ARG A 14 -5.42 -5.09 12.32
N ILE A 15 -5.18 -3.80 12.55
CA ILE A 15 -6.20 -2.76 12.35
C ILE A 15 -6.55 -2.63 10.86
N LEU A 16 -5.54 -2.66 9.98
CA LEU A 16 -5.75 -2.62 8.53
C LEU A 16 -6.58 -3.81 8.05
N ARG A 17 -6.31 -5.03 8.54
CA ARG A 17 -7.11 -6.21 8.22
C ARG A 17 -8.56 -6.06 8.72
N ALA A 18 -8.76 -5.63 9.96
CA ALA A 18 -10.11 -5.38 10.49
C ALA A 18 -10.89 -4.34 9.66
N CYS A 19 -10.22 -3.27 9.22
CA CYS A 19 -10.80 -2.26 8.33
C CYS A 19 -11.15 -2.83 6.95
N TYR A 20 -10.34 -3.75 6.42
CA TYR A 20 -10.63 -4.46 5.17
C TYR A 20 -11.86 -5.37 5.32
N ASP A 21 -11.89 -6.18 6.39
CA ASP A 21 -12.96 -7.15 6.63
C ASP A 21 -14.31 -6.46 6.87
N ALA A 22 -14.32 -5.29 7.52
CA ALA A 22 -15.52 -4.49 7.72
C ALA A 22 -16.10 -3.89 6.43
N ARG A 23 -15.28 -3.74 5.38
CA ARG A 23 -15.63 -3.11 4.10
C ARG A 23 -14.86 -3.82 2.97
N PRO A 24 -15.22 -5.08 2.66
CA PRO A 24 -14.41 -5.94 1.81
C PRO A 24 -14.18 -5.36 0.42
N GLY A 25 -13.04 -5.72 -0.16
CA GLY A 25 -12.73 -5.46 -1.57
C GLY A 25 -11.88 -4.23 -1.86
N SER A 26 -11.29 -3.55 -0.86
CA SER A 26 -10.26 -2.53 -1.15
C SER A 26 -9.32 -2.23 0.01
N TRP A 27 -8.02 -2.48 -0.19
CA TRP A 27 -6.95 -2.06 0.71
C TRP A 27 -6.75 -0.54 0.73
N LEU A 28 -7.13 0.17 -0.33
CA LEU A 28 -7.21 1.63 -0.31
C LEU A 28 -8.25 2.10 0.70
N ARG A 29 -9.46 1.52 0.70
CA ARG A 29 -10.49 1.83 1.70
C ARG A 29 -10.06 1.44 3.10
N ALA A 30 -9.36 0.32 3.25
CA ALA A 30 -8.81 -0.11 4.54
C ALA A 30 -7.79 0.92 5.09
N ALA A 31 -6.92 1.46 4.23
CA ALA A 31 -6.00 2.52 4.63
C ALA A 31 -6.71 3.82 5.04
N GLY A 32 -7.77 4.20 4.32
CA GLY A 32 -8.62 5.33 4.71
C GLY A 32 -9.26 5.13 6.09
N CYS A 33 -9.82 3.94 6.35
CA CYS A 33 -10.39 3.56 7.65
C CYS A 33 -9.34 3.56 8.77
N TYR A 34 -8.15 3.04 8.52
CA TYR A 34 -7.05 3.01 9.49
C TYR A 34 -6.66 4.42 9.94
N HIS A 35 -6.59 5.38 9.02
CA HIS A 35 -6.21 6.76 9.33
C HIS A 35 -7.35 7.62 9.86
N HIS A 36 -8.59 7.33 9.45
CA HIS A 36 -9.76 8.05 9.91
C HIS A 36 -11.01 7.15 9.86
N PRO A 37 -11.33 6.43 10.96
CA PRO A 37 -12.40 5.42 10.99
C PRO A 37 -13.79 5.95 10.58
N SER A 38 -14.09 7.21 10.91
CA SER A 38 -15.32 7.93 10.53
C SER A 38 -15.41 8.29 9.04
N GLY A 39 -14.36 8.07 8.24
CA GLY A 39 -14.36 8.35 6.80
C GLY A 39 -14.13 9.82 6.41
N GLY A 40 -14.88 10.30 5.42
CA GLY A 40 -14.84 11.71 4.98
C GLY A 40 -13.50 12.19 4.39
N ALA A 41 -13.28 13.51 4.46
CA ALA A 41 -12.18 14.18 3.78
C ALA A 41 -10.79 13.67 4.20
N HIS A 42 -10.58 13.40 5.50
CA HIS A 42 -9.31 12.88 5.98
C HIS A 42 -9.02 11.47 5.44
N ALA A 43 -10.02 10.59 5.42
CA ALA A 43 -9.87 9.26 4.81
C ALA A 43 -9.56 9.39 3.31
N ALA A 44 -10.25 10.29 2.59
CA ALA A 44 -10.00 10.54 1.16
C ALA A 44 -8.56 11.00 0.88
N THR A 45 -8.05 11.94 1.68
CA THR A 45 -6.67 12.41 1.60
C THR A 45 -5.67 11.25 1.78
N TYR A 46 -5.86 10.41 2.80
CA TYR A 46 -4.97 9.28 3.03
C TYR A 46 -5.06 8.21 1.93
N MET A 47 -6.26 7.95 1.39
CA MET A 47 -6.42 7.08 0.23
C MET A 47 -5.64 7.59 -0.98
N ALA A 48 -5.68 8.91 -1.26
CA ALA A 48 -4.93 9.51 -2.35
C ALA A 48 -3.41 9.40 -2.15
N ILE A 49 -2.91 9.61 -0.92
CA ILE A 49 -1.50 9.44 -0.58
C ILE A 49 -1.04 8.00 -0.81
N VAL A 50 -1.82 7.02 -0.33
CA VAL A 50 -1.48 5.60 -0.51
C VAL A 50 -1.51 5.22 -1.99
N ARG A 51 -2.55 5.63 -2.73
CA ARG A 51 -2.62 5.40 -4.18
C ARG A 51 -1.39 5.93 -4.91
N ARG A 52 -0.96 7.16 -4.62
CA ARG A 52 0.25 7.75 -5.20
C ARG A 52 1.50 6.90 -4.92
N LYS A 53 1.67 6.44 -3.69
CA LYS A 53 2.82 5.59 -3.29
C LYS A 53 2.80 4.24 -4.02
N LEU A 54 1.62 3.61 -4.14
CA LEU A 54 1.47 2.36 -4.89
C LEU A 54 1.83 2.53 -6.36
N SER A 55 1.40 3.63 -7.00
CA SER A 55 1.79 3.96 -8.37
C SER A 55 3.31 4.16 -8.50
N GLN A 56 3.96 4.81 -7.53
CA GLN A 56 5.41 4.98 -7.54
C GLN A 56 6.15 3.63 -7.47
N ILE A 57 5.71 2.71 -6.61
CA ILE A 57 6.29 1.36 -6.51
C ILE A 57 6.15 0.62 -7.84
N ALA A 58 4.99 0.71 -8.48
CA ALA A 58 4.76 0.10 -9.79
C ALA A 58 5.68 0.69 -10.89
N MET A 59 5.93 2.00 -10.86
CA MET A 59 6.80 2.66 -11.84
C MET A 59 8.28 2.31 -11.64
N THR A 60 8.76 2.21 -10.39
CA THR A 60 10.16 1.84 -10.10
C THR A 60 10.48 0.40 -10.54
N GLY A 61 9.47 -0.45 -10.72
CA GLY A 61 9.63 -1.80 -11.30
C GLY A 61 9.83 -1.84 -12.82
N THR A 62 9.73 -0.71 -13.52
CA THR A 62 9.83 -0.65 -15.00
C THR A 62 11.14 0.04 -15.38
N PRO A 63 12.20 -0.67 -15.81
CA PRO A 63 13.37 0.02 -16.34
C PRO A 63 12.99 0.67 -17.68
N ALA A 64 13.32 1.96 -17.83
CA ALA A 64 13.31 2.64 -19.11
C ALA A 64 14.14 1.80 -20.10
N ALA A 65 13.47 1.17 -21.06
CA ALA A 65 14.11 0.36 -22.07
C ALA A 65 14.90 1.27 -23.02
N VAL A 66 16.14 1.58 -22.66
CA VAL A 66 17.16 2.08 -23.58
C VAL A 66 18.27 1.03 -23.61
N GLY A 67 18.16 0.14 -24.60
CA GLY A 67 19.22 -0.70 -25.16
C GLY A 67 19.99 -1.64 -24.23
N GLN A 68 19.67 -2.94 -24.25
CA GLN A 68 20.64 -4.04 -24.22
C GLN A 68 19.94 -5.42 -24.34
N PRO A 69 20.35 -6.28 -25.30
CA PRO A 69 19.94 -7.68 -25.35
C PRO A 69 20.84 -8.52 -24.44
N GLY A 70 20.35 -8.88 -23.25
CA GLY A 70 21.09 -9.73 -22.32
C GLY A 70 20.32 -9.94 -21.02
N LEU A 71 19.77 -11.14 -20.88
CA LEU A 71 19.09 -11.73 -19.71
C LEU A 71 19.41 -11.12 -18.33
N LEU A 72 18.45 -10.39 -17.76
CA LEU A 72 18.20 -10.36 -16.31
C LEU A 72 16.68 -10.30 -16.12
N ALA A 73 16.12 -11.31 -15.44
CA ALA A 73 14.70 -11.40 -15.15
C ALA A 73 14.24 -10.16 -14.37
N ARG A 74 13.54 -9.26 -15.07
CA ARG A 74 12.98 -8.02 -14.57
C ARG A 74 11.82 -8.34 -13.62
N ASN A 75 12.04 -8.23 -12.31
CA ASN A 75 10.95 -8.31 -11.35
C ASN A 75 10.25 -6.94 -11.26
N SER A 76 9.35 -6.68 -12.21
CA SER A 76 8.47 -5.52 -12.11
C SER A 76 7.58 -5.71 -10.89
N LEU A 77 7.82 -4.92 -9.84
CA LEU A 77 6.99 -4.87 -8.62
C LEU A 77 5.63 -4.24 -8.97
N SER A 78 4.77 -4.98 -9.66
CA SER A 78 3.37 -4.62 -9.82
C SER A 78 2.68 -4.83 -8.48
N TRP A 79 2.18 -3.75 -7.88
CA TRP A 79 1.28 -3.90 -6.75
C TRP A 79 0.02 -4.64 -7.23
N ILE A 80 -0.21 -5.82 -6.67
CA ILE A 80 -1.43 -6.61 -6.85
C ILE A 80 -2.18 -6.52 -5.53
N GLU A 81 -3.47 -6.21 -5.60
CA GLU A 81 -4.30 -6.14 -4.41
C GLU A 81 -4.39 -7.54 -3.77
N PRO A 82 -3.85 -7.74 -2.55
CA PRO A 82 -3.86 -9.05 -1.94
C PRO A 82 -5.30 -9.44 -1.56
N GLN A 83 -5.62 -10.71 -1.75
CA GLN A 83 -6.89 -11.30 -1.32
C GLN A 83 -6.94 -11.40 0.22
#